data_AF-W4F503-F1
#
_entry.id   AF-W4F503-F1
#
_cell.length_a   1.000
_cell.length_b   1.000
_cell.length_c   1.000
_cell.angle_alpha   90.00
_cell.angle_beta   90.00
_cell.angle_gamma   90.00
#
_symmetry.space_group_name_H-M   'P 1'
#
loop_
_entity.id
_entity.type
_entity.pdbx_description
1 polymer ?
#
loop_
_entity_poly.entity_id
_entity_poly.type
_entity_poly.pdbx_seq_one_letter_code
_entity_poly.pdbx_strand_id
1 'polypeptide(L)'
;MGKYNLRFIKPLLSLSLGAAIITGAVVGGAEDASAATNYKISNGILVFKATKKVVKGTVTYKGKVYKNGELFTGTKGNTYYKKGKKATGIYKERYYLKGKIYSGIASGIYYKNGKKATGTYKGTYYLKGKAYTGLVVDIYYSNGKKANGTYEGVFYLNGTAFTGLHPNTGYLYINGALNTVLRIFEGDLYNGARLNEGVIQYNGLWYAGKRVANGTITIPGGQIIIVDNGRQTGTINSGPGSYYAVINEAIAKLEALKFYEVYTINHVTNLVDARRQYNEAKVAVDVAVARGAVTSEFGVNYWKLAAQWREIDRYEGRDTKEVAINKATYELARLEYTAVNSIRSASNLTTAKLQYDAAKTAVDAARAKGAATSDFGTNYWKLADQKVEIDRYEA
;
A
#
# COMPACT_ATOMS: atom_id res chain seq x y z
N MET A 1 -47.72 10.69 -133.07
CA MET A 1 -47.23 11.96 -132.48
C MET A 1 -46.93 11.69 -131.02
N GLY A 2 -45.75 11.86 -130.44
CA GLY A 2 -44.45 12.34 -130.92
C GLY A 2 -43.34 11.79 -130.02
N LYS A 3 -42.14 11.69 -130.60
CA LYS A 3 -40.85 11.36 -129.97
C LYS A 3 -40.42 12.48 -129.02
N TYR A 4 -39.78 12.15 -127.89
CA TYR A 4 -38.73 12.99 -127.32
C TYR A 4 -37.58 12.17 -126.72
N ASN A 5 -36.38 12.65 -127.06
CA ASN A 5 -35.06 12.07 -126.82
C ASN A 5 -34.45 12.53 -125.48
N LEU A 6 -33.70 11.60 -124.86
CA LEU A 6 -32.46 11.69 -124.07
C LEU A 6 -31.94 13.08 -123.65
N ARG A 7 -31.48 13.19 -122.38
CA ARG A 7 -30.15 13.74 -122.04
C ARG A 7 -29.56 13.10 -120.76
N PHE A 8 -28.32 12.60 -120.89
CA PHE A 8 -27.42 12.28 -119.79
C PHE A 8 -26.83 13.57 -119.21
N ILE A 9 -26.77 13.69 -117.88
CA ILE A 9 -25.83 14.58 -117.16
C ILE A 9 -25.29 13.78 -115.95
N LYS A 10 -23.97 13.58 -115.86
CA LYS A 10 -23.22 13.27 -114.62
C LYS A 10 -22.46 14.54 -114.20
N PRO A 11 -21.79 14.59 -113.03
CA PRO A 11 -22.17 14.31 -111.64
C PRO A 11 -21.88 15.53 -110.73
N LEU A 12 -22.36 15.60 -109.47
CA LEU A 12 -21.66 16.35 -108.41
C LEU A 12 -22.13 15.97 -106.99
N LEU A 13 -21.14 15.94 -106.09
CA LEU A 13 -21.18 15.59 -104.67
C LEU A 13 -22.13 16.46 -103.82
N SER A 14 -22.66 15.89 -102.75
CA SER A 14 -23.00 16.62 -101.51
C SER A 14 -23.03 15.67 -100.31
N LEU A 15 -22.14 15.92 -99.35
CA LEU A 15 -22.12 15.31 -98.02
C LEU A 15 -23.36 15.75 -97.22
N SER A 16 -23.92 14.85 -96.41
CA SER A 16 -24.43 15.27 -95.09
C SER A 16 -24.12 14.20 -94.03
N LEU A 17 -23.37 14.64 -93.00
CA LEU A 17 -23.20 13.91 -91.75
C LEU A 17 -24.55 13.90 -91.02
N GLY A 18 -25.09 12.71 -90.74
CA GLY A 18 -26.16 12.52 -89.76
C GLY A 18 -25.60 11.86 -88.50
N ALA A 19 -25.30 12.66 -87.48
CA ALA A 19 -25.04 12.17 -86.13
C ALA A 19 -26.37 11.71 -85.52
N ALA A 20 -26.57 10.41 -85.36
CA ALA A 20 -27.69 9.86 -84.61
C ALA A 20 -27.27 9.67 -83.13
N ILE A 21 -27.78 10.56 -82.27
CA ILE A 21 -27.79 10.37 -80.82
C ILE A 21 -28.91 9.36 -80.52
N ILE A 22 -28.55 8.16 -80.05
CA ILE A 22 -29.52 7.21 -79.49
C ILE A 22 -29.36 7.24 -77.98
N THR A 23 -30.25 7.98 -77.32
CA THR A 23 -30.55 7.84 -75.90
C THR A 23 -31.45 6.62 -75.72
N GLY A 24 -30.99 5.60 -75.03
CA GLY A 24 -31.79 4.43 -74.66
C GLY A 24 -31.48 3.99 -73.24
N ALA A 25 -32.48 4.09 -72.37
CA ALA A 25 -32.53 3.31 -71.14
C ALA A 25 -33.10 1.93 -71.48
N VAL A 26 -32.38 0.85 -71.21
CA VAL A 26 -32.92 -0.52 -71.19
C VAL A 26 -32.26 -1.34 -70.09
N VAL A 27 -33.12 -1.99 -69.33
CA VAL A 27 -32.85 -3.02 -68.34
C VAL A 27 -32.61 -4.36 -69.07
N GLY A 28 -31.53 -5.05 -68.67
CA GLY A 28 -31.47 -6.51 -68.58
C GLY A 28 -31.53 -7.34 -69.86
N GLY A 29 -30.37 -7.90 -70.24
CA GLY A 29 -30.28 -9.15 -70.99
C GLY A 29 -29.80 -9.00 -72.44
N ALA A 30 -28.68 -9.67 -72.76
CA ALA A 30 -28.13 -9.90 -74.10
C ALA A 30 -27.48 -8.71 -74.85
N GLU A 31 -26.41 -8.10 -74.30
CA GLU A 31 -25.60 -7.13 -75.04
C GLU A 31 -24.23 -7.66 -75.54
N ASP A 32 -23.78 -8.85 -75.11
CA ASP A 32 -22.39 -9.28 -75.35
C ASP A 32 -22.09 -9.75 -76.79
N ALA A 33 -23.11 -10.03 -77.62
CA ALA A 33 -22.92 -10.53 -78.98
C ALA A 33 -22.71 -9.43 -80.06
N SER A 34 -23.26 -8.22 -79.85
CA SER A 34 -23.26 -7.14 -80.85
C SER A 34 -21.94 -6.36 -80.94
N ALA A 35 -21.19 -6.24 -79.82
CA ALA A 35 -19.95 -5.47 -79.79
C ALA A 35 -18.76 -6.17 -80.49
N ALA A 36 -18.82 -7.48 -80.73
CA ALA A 36 -17.70 -8.27 -81.24
C ALA A 36 -17.39 -8.01 -82.73
N THR A 37 -18.36 -7.54 -83.51
CA THR A 37 -18.24 -7.41 -84.98
C THR A 37 -17.57 -6.10 -85.42
N ASN A 38 -17.69 -5.03 -84.62
CA ASN A 38 -17.28 -3.67 -84.99
C ASN A 38 -15.92 -3.21 -84.43
N TYR A 39 -15.38 -3.92 -83.45
CA TYR A 39 -14.15 -3.52 -82.75
C TYR A 39 -13.02 -4.54 -82.89
N LYS A 40 -11.78 -4.08 -82.78
CA LYS A 40 -10.60 -4.94 -82.63
C LYS A 40 -9.57 -4.32 -81.69
N ILE A 41 -8.67 -5.14 -81.16
CA ILE A 41 -7.49 -4.64 -80.44
C ILE A 41 -6.35 -4.48 -81.46
N SER A 42 -5.71 -3.31 -81.44
CA SER A 42 -4.52 -3.00 -82.25
C SER A 42 -3.50 -2.37 -81.30
N ASN A 43 -2.33 -2.97 -81.15
CA ASN A 43 -1.26 -2.49 -80.26
C ASN A 43 -1.74 -2.21 -78.82
N GLY A 44 -2.62 -3.08 -78.28
CA GLY A 44 -3.17 -2.91 -76.93
C GLY A 44 -4.33 -1.91 -76.80
N ILE A 45 -4.68 -1.19 -77.87
CA ILE A 45 -5.72 -0.16 -77.90
C ILE A 45 -6.97 -0.70 -78.63
N LEU A 46 -8.16 -0.40 -78.11
CA LEU A 46 -9.45 -0.69 -78.74
C LEU A 46 -9.74 0.31 -79.86
N VAL A 47 -9.86 -0.20 -81.09
CA VAL A 47 -10.12 0.59 -82.30
C VAL A 47 -11.32 0.04 -83.07
N PHE A 48 -11.97 0.89 -83.86
CA PHE A 48 -12.97 0.44 -84.83
C PHE A 48 -12.32 -0.44 -85.90
N LYS A 49 -12.93 -1.59 -86.23
CA LYS A 49 -12.39 -2.57 -87.19
C LYS A 49 -12.23 -1.97 -88.59
N ALA A 50 -13.20 -1.16 -89.02
CA ALA A 50 -13.23 -0.51 -90.33
C ALA A 50 -12.21 0.64 -90.44
N THR A 51 -12.28 1.63 -89.55
CA THR A 51 -11.52 2.89 -89.69
C THR A 51 -10.16 2.89 -89.01
N LYS A 52 -9.87 1.89 -88.16
CA LYS A 52 -8.69 1.82 -87.28
C LYS A 52 -8.55 2.98 -86.29
N LYS A 53 -9.53 3.89 -86.20
CA LYS A 53 -9.55 4.99 -85.24
C LYS A 53 -9.86 4.48 -83.82
N VAL A 54 -9.29 5.16 -82.82
CA VAL A 54 -9.50 4.86 -81.39
C VAL A 54 -10.97 5.03 -81.01
N VAL A 55 -11.52 4.04 -80.30
CA VAL A 55 -12.88 4.11 -79.78
C VAL A 55 -12.93 5.12 -78.63
N LYS A 56 -13.68 6.22 -78.80
CA LYS A 56 -13.92 7.22 -77.74
C LYS A 56 -15.05 6.79 -76.81
N GLY A 57 -15.03 7.26 -75.56
CA GLY A 57 -16.03 6.91 -74.55
C GLY A 57 -15.72 5.61 -73.82
N THR A 58 -16.71 5.07 -73.10
CA THR A 58 -16.56 3.85 -72.28
C THR A 58 -17.29 2.67 -72.93
N VAL A 59 -16.56 1.65 -73.37
CA VAL A 59 -17.10 0.50 -74.11
C VAL A 59 -16.70 -0.81 -73.45
N THR A 60 -17.60 -1.78 -73.41
CA THR A 60 -17.28 -3.15 -73.00
C THR A 60 -17.01 -3.98 -74.24
N TYR A 61 -15.84 -4.63 -74.30
CA TYR A 61 -15.47 -5.50 -75.41
C TYR A 61 -14.77 -6.74 -74.87
N LYS A 62 -15.25 -7.93 -75.26
CA LYS A 62 -14.73 -9.23 -74.80
C LYS A 62 -14.54 -9.30 -73.27
N GLY A 63 -15.55 -8.84 -72.52
CA GLY A 63 -15.56 -8.85 -71.06
C GLY A 63 -14.57 -7.88 -70.38
N LYS A 64 -13.94 -6.97 -71.12
CA LYS A 64 -13.11 -5.89 -70.58
C LYS A 64 -13.72 -4.53 -70.89
N VAL A 65 -13.66 -3.62 -69.92
CA VAL A 65 -14.08 -2.23 -70.08
C VAL A 65 -12.90 -1.40 -70.58
N TYR A 66 -13.13 -0.64 -71.62
CA TYR A 66 -12.19 0.31 -72.20
C TYR A 66 -12.73 1.73 -72.03
N LYS A 67 -11.84 2.70 -71.81
CA LYS A 67 -12.16 4.12 -71.86
C LYS A 67 -11.19 4.80 -72.81
N ASN A 68 -11.71 5.42 -73.86
CA ASN A 68 -10.90 6.07 -74.90
C ASN A 68 -9.83 5.16 -75.52
N GLY A 69 -10.18 3.90 -75.77
CA GLY A 69 -9.29 2.91 -76.36
C GLY A 69 -8.43 2.12 -75.38
N GLU A 70 -8.23 2.61 -74.16
CA GLU A 70 -7.36 1.97 -73.16
C GLU A 70 -8.13 1.15 -72.13
N LEU A 71 -7.47 0.17 -71.51
CA LEU A 71 -8.07 -0.62 -70.44
C LEU A 71 -8.45 0.25 -69.24
N PHE A 72 -9.74 0.29 -68.91
CA PHE A 72 -10.27 1.20 -67.90
C PHE A 72 -9.81 0.80 -66.48
N THR A 73 -9.30 1.78 -65.73
CA THR A 73 -9.10 1.68 -64.28
C THR A 73 -9.84 2.82 -63.61
N GLY A 74 -10.83 2.49 -62.78
CA GLY A 74 -11.71 3.47 -62.16
C GLY A 74 -13.08 2.89 -61.84
N THR A 75 -14.05 3.76 -61.55
CA THR A 75 -15.43 3.36 -61.26
C THR A 75 -16.34 3.67 -62.44
N LYS A 76 -17.17 2.71 -62.83
CA LYS A 76 -18.28 2.89 -63.77
C LYS A 76 -19.55 2.58 -62.98
N GLY A 77 -20.35 3.61 -62.69
CA GLY A 77 -21.38 3.53 -61.64
C GLY A 77 -20.76 3.11 -60.31
N ASN A 78 -21.36 2.12 -59.64
CA ASN A 78 -20.86 1.58 -58.36
C ASN A 78 -19.85 0.43 -58.50
N THR A 79 -19.35 0.17 -59.72
CA THR A 79 -18.43 -0.95 -59.96
C THR A 79 -17.00 -0.46 -60.23
N TYR A 80 -16.04 -0.94 -59.44
CA TYR A 80 -14.61 -0.71 -59.62
C TYR A 80 -13.98 -1.70 -60.62
N TYR A 81 -13.24 -1.14 -61.57
CA TYR A 81 -12.46 -1.87 -62.57
C TYR A 81 -10.97 -1.54 -62.43
N LYS A 82 -10.12 -2.55 -62.62
CA LYS A 82 -8.66 -2.41 -62.77
C LYS A 82 -8.25 -3.13 -64.06
N LYS A 83 -7.59 -2.43 -64.98
CA LYS A 83 -7.21 -2.95 -66.31
C LYS A 83 -8.41 -3.62 -67.03
N GLY A 84 -9.55 -2.95 -67.01
CA GLY A 84 -10.78 -3.34 -67.70
C GLY A 84 -11.59 -4.46 -67.05
N LYS A 85 -11.12 -5.11 -65.99
CA LYS A 85 -11.86 -6.16 -65.27
C LYS A 85 -12.35 -5.67 -63.91
N LYS A 86 -13.48 -6.20 -63.43
CA LYS A 86 -13.94 -5.99 -62.04
C LYS A 86 -12.82 -6.38 -61.08
N ALA A 87 -12.52 -5.51 -60.12
CA ALA A 87 -11.30 -5.66 -59.33
C ALA A 87 -11.58 -5.62 -57.82
N THR A 88 -10.70 -6.28 -57.07
CA THR A 88 -10.62 -6.17 -55.61
C THR A 88 -9.47 -5.23 -55.26
N GLY A 89 -9.68 -4.33 -54.30
CA GLY A 89 -8.65 -3.41 -53.84
C GLY A 89 -9.19 -2.07 -53.38
N ILE A 90 -8.28 -1.19 -52.97
CA ILE A 90 -8.62 0.17 -52.56
C ILE A 90 -8.58 1.09 -53.78
N TYR A 91 -9.64 1.85 -53.99
CA TYR A 91 -9.69 2.93 -54.98
C TYR A 91 -10.45 4.12 -54.38
N LYS A 92 -9.84 5.31 -54.40
CA LYS A 92 -10.38 6.52 -53.75
C LYS A 92 -10.85 6.23 -52.31
N GLU A 93 -9.95 5.67 -51.50
CA GLU A 93 -10.16 5.32 -50.07
C GLU A 93 -11.29 4.34 -49.76
N ARG A 94 -11.88 3.71 -50.78
CA ARG A 94 -12.89 2.68 -50.61
C ARG A 94 -12.34 1.33 -51.04
N TYR A 95 -12.53 0.33 -50.19
CA TYR A 95 -12.24 -1.05 -50.48
C TYR A 95 -13.41 -1.67 -51.27
N TYR A 96 -13.06 -2.25 -52.41
CA TYR A 96 -13.96 -2.98 -53.28
C TYR A 96 -13.61 -4.46 -53.27
N LEU A 97 -14.62 -5.32 -53.28
CA LEU A 97 -14.49 -6.76 -53.47
C LEU A 97 -15.19 -7.16 -54.77
N LYS A 98 -14.43 -7.70 -55.74
CA LYS A 98 -14.96 -8.09 -57.06
C LYS A 98 -15.75 -6.96 -57.74
N GLY A 99 -15.24 -5.74 -57.62
CA GLY A 99 -15.81 -4.52 -58.17
C GLY A 99 -16.89 -3.85 -57.34
N LYS A 100 -17.46 -4.47 -56.30
CA LYS A 100 -18.51 -3.84 -55.47
C LYS A 100 -17.91 -3.23 -54.21
N ILE A 101 -18.47 -2.10 -53.74
CA ILE A 101 -18.14 -1.54 -52.41
C ILE A 101 -18.39 -2.63 -51.37
N TYR A 102 -17.42 -2.86 -50.50
CA TYR A 102 -17.44 -3.97 -49.56
C TYR A 102 -17.70 -3.52 -48.11
N SER A 103 -18.49 -4.31 -47.39
CA SER A 103 -18.68 -4.23 -45.94
C SER A 103 -18.41 -5.60 -45.34
N GLY A 104 -17.48 -5.70 -44.39
CA GLY A 104 -17.02 -6.96 -43.82
C GLY A 104 -15.54 -6.94 -43.50
N ILE A 105 -14.96 -8.12 -43.29
CA ILE A 105 -13.53 -8.28 -42.99
C ILE A 105 -12.78 -8.67 -44.26
N ALA A 106 -11.75 -7.90 -44.61
CA ALA A 106 -10.81 -8.26 -45.66
C ALA A 106 -9.39 -8.07 -45.14
N SER A 107 -8.58 -9.14 -45.21
CA SER A 107 -7.19 -9.15 -44.72
C SER A 107 -7.05 -8.61 -43.28
N GLY A 108 -7.96 -9.05 -42.39
CA GLY A 108 -7.98 -8.63 -40.98
C GLY A 108 -8.49 -7.21 -40.72
N ILE A 109 -8.90 -6.47 -41.76
CA ILE A 109 -9.41 -5.10 -41.62
C ILE A 109 -10.93 -5.09 -41.80
N TYR A 110 -11.64 -4.51 -40.83
CA TYR A 110 -13.07 -4.26 -40.91
C TYR A 110 -13.37 -3.02 -41.75
N TYR A 111 -14.19 -3.23 -42.79
CA TYR A 111 -14.71 -2.19 -43.65
C TYR A 111 -16.23 -2.07 -43.48
N LYS A 112 -16.74 -0.83 -43.49
CA LYS A 112 -18.16 -0.50 -43.63
C LYS A 112 -18.29 0.50 -44.77
N ASN A 113 -19.07 0.15 -45.79
CA ASN A 113 -19.22 0.95 -47.02
C ASN A 113 -17.87 1.28 -47.70
N GLY A 114 -16.94 0.32 -47.68
CA GLY A 114 -15.60 0.42 -48.24
C GLY A 114 -14.59 1.18 -47.38
N LYS A 115 -15.00 1.86 -46.30
CA LYS A 115 -14.07 2.58 -45.42
C LYS A 115 -13.69 1.74 -44.21
N LYS A 116 -12.47 1.89 -43.71
CA LYS A 116 -12.08 1.30 -42.42
C LYS A 116 -13.05 1.78 -41.34
N ALA A 117 -13.62 0.85 -40.60
CA ALA A 117 -14.75 1.16 -39.73
C ALA A 117 -14.42 0.94 -38.26
N THR A 118 -15.02 1.77 -37.41
CA THR A 118 -15.12 1.56 -35.97
C THR A 118 -16.50 1.00 -35.65
N GLY A 119 -16.56 0.01 -34.76
CA GLY A 119 -17.80 -0.60 -34.31
C GLY A 119 -17.73 -2.12 -34.26
N THR A 120 -18.86 -2.72 -33.90
CA THR A 120 -18.97 -4.17 -33.73
C THR A 120 -19.38 -4.86 -35.02
N TYR A 121 -18.64 -5.89 -35.42
CA TYR A 121 -18.99 -6.78 -36.51
C TYR A 121 -18.81 -8.23 -36.07
N LYS A 122 -19.89 -9.03 -36.19
CA LYS A 122 -19.93 -10.44 -35.74
C LYS A 122 -19.37 -10.63 -34.31
N GLY A 123 -19.77 -9.75 -33.40
CA GLY A 123 -19.38 -9.79 -31.99
C GLY A 123 -17.92 -9.42 -31.71
N THR A 124 -17.18 -8.88 -32.67
CA THR A 124 -15.83 -8.33 -32.45
C THR A 124 -15.89 -6.82 -32.64
N TYR A 125 -15.41 -6.06 -31.66
CA TYR A 125 -15.29 -4.62 -31.72
C TYR A 125 -13.99 -4.22 -32.42
N TYR A 126 -14.13 -3.38 -33.43
CA TYR A 126 -13.03 -2.85 -34.22
C TYR A 126 -12.87 -1.35 -33.97
N LEU A 127 -11.64 -0.88 -33.87
CA LEU A 127 -11.28 0.54 -33.90
C LEU A 127 -10.50 0.81 -35.17
N LYS A 128 -11.03 1.69 -36.04
CA LYS A 128 -10.40 2.06 -37.33
C LYS A 128 -10.01 0.82 -38.16
N GLY A 129 -10.87 -0.19 -38.14
CA GLY A 129 -10.73 -1.42 -38.91
C GLY A 129 -9.93 -2.54 -38.24
N LYS A 130 -9.26 -2.33 -37.10
CA LYS A 130 -8.52 -3.38 -36.39
C LYS A 130 -9.25 -3.82 -35.14
N ALA A 131 -9.19 -5.12 -34.80
CA ALA A 131 -9.72 -5.61 -33.52
C ALA A 131 -9.04 -4.84 -32.38
N TYR A 132 -9.84 -4.34 -31.44
CA TYR A 132 -9.38 -3.37 -30.46
C TYR A 132 -9.09 -4.01 -29.10
N THR A 133 -8.04 -3.55 -28.44
CA THR A 133 -7.75 -3.87 -27.04
C THR A 133 -7.70 -2.55 -26.27
N GLY A 134 -8.48 -2.45 -25.18
CA GLY A 134 -8.62 -1.24 -24.37
C GLY A 134 -10.07 -0.97 -23.98
N LEU A 135 -10.34 0.25 -23.53
CA LEU A 135 -11.65 0.67 -23.03
C LEU A 135 -12.46 1.43 -24.07
N VAL A 136 -13.75 1.08 -24.16
CA VAL A 136 -14.75 1.82 -24.94
C VAL A 136 -16.00 1.94 -24.09
N VAL A 137 -16.30 3.17 -23.63
CA VAL A 137 -17.46 3.45 -22.76
C VAL A 137 -17.50 2.47 -21.59
N ASP A 138 -16.40 2.42 -20.84
CA ASP A 138 -16.19 1.57 -19.66
C ASP A 138 -16.26 0.05 -19.90
N ILE A 139 -16.31 -0.38 -21.16
CA ILE A 139 -16.23 -1.78 -21.53
C ILE A 139 -14.81 -2.12 -21.97
N TYR A 140 -14.15 -3.01 -21.23
CA TYR A 140 -12.85 -3.55 -21.58
C TYR A 140 -12.96 -4.61 -22.69
N TYR A 141 -12.26 -4.34 -23.78
CA TYR A 141 -12.08 -5.27 -24.88
C TYR A 141 -10.64 -5.80 -24.91
N SER A 142 -10.49 -7.07 -25.22
CA SER A 142 -9.22 -7.68 -25.63
C SER A 142 -9.43 -8.37 -26.97
N ASN A 143 -8.64 -7.98 -27.97
CA ASN A 143 -8.78 -8.44 -29.35
C ASN A 143 -10.23 -8.33 -29.88
N GLY A 144 -10.89 -7.24 -29.52
CA GLY A 144 -12.26 -6.91 -29.90
C GLY A 144 -13.35 -7.73 -29.19
N LYS A 145 -13.02 -8.63 -28.26
CA LYS A 145 -14.02 -9.31 -27.43
C LYS A 145 -14.07 -8.67 -26.05
N LYS A 146 -15.25 -8.62 -25.45
CA LYS A 146 -15.38 -8.28 -24.02
C LYS A 146 -14.51 -9.25 -23.22
N ALA A 147 -13.67 -8.73 -22.36
CA ALA A 147 -12.57 -9.50 -21.80
C ALA A 147 -12.63 -9.61 -20.27
N ASN A 148 -12.04 -10.69 -19.78
CA ASN A 148 -11.72 -10.88 -18.37
C ASN A 148 -10.26 -10.52 -18.16
N GLY A 149 -9.95 -9.86 -17.05
CA GLY A 149 -8.57 -9.56 -16.68
C GLY A 149 -8.37 -8.12 -16.24
N THR A 150 -7.12 -7.79 -15.95
CA THR A 150 -6.75 -6.47 -15.44
C THR A 150 -6.28 -5.58 -16.58
N TYR A 151 -6.85 -4.38 -16.66
CA TYR A 151 -6.40 -3.33 -17.55
C TYR A 151 -6.28 -2.03 -16.76
N GLU A 152 -5.11 -1.41 -16.81
CA GLU A 152 -4.79 -0.18 -16.05
C GLU A 152 -5.13 -0.29 -14.55
N GLY A 153 -4.85 -1.46 -13.94
CA GLY A 153 -5.08 -1.71 -12.51
C GLY A 153 -6.52 -2.05 -12.12
N VAL A 154 -7.47 -2.00 -13.06
CA VAL A 154 -8.87 -2.37 -12.83
C VAL A 154 -9.12 -3.78 -13.36
N PHE A 155 -9.66 -4.66 -12.51
CA PHE A 155 -10.09 -6.00 -12.89
C PHE A 155 -11.49 -5.97 -13.52
N TYR A 156 -11.60 -6.52 -14.72
CA TYR A 156 -12.83 -6.63 -15.49
C TYR A 156 -13.29 -8.08 -15.57
N LEU A 157 -14.61 -8.27 -15.49
CA LEU A 157 -15.28 -9.52 -15.80
C LEU A 157 -16.29 -9.26 -16.91
N ASN A 158 -16.19 -10.00 -18.01
CA ASN A 158 -16.98 -9.82 -19.23
C ASN A 158 -17.00 -8.37 -19.72
N GLY A 159 -15.85 -7.70 -19.62
CA GLY A 159 -15.64 -6.32 -20.04
C GLY A 159 -16.15 -5.27 -19.06
N THR A 160 -16.80 -5.61 -17.95
CA THR A 160 -17.25 -4.63 -16.95
C THR A 160 -16.37 -4.67 -15.71
N ALA A 161 -16.10 -3.52 -15.10
CA ALA A 161 -15.36 -3.45 -13.83
C ALA A 161 -16.04 -4.32 -12.78
N PHE A 162 -15.28 -5.23 -12.16
CA PHE A 162 -15.84 -6.30 -11.36
C PHE A 162 -16.06 -5.88 -9.90
N THR A 163 -17.28 -6.12 -9.39
CA THR A 163 -17.58 -6.00 -7.96
C THR A 163 -18.06 -7.36 -7.46
N GLY A 164 -17.40 -7.88 -6.43
CA GLY A 164 -17.71 -9.18 -5.85
C GLY A 164 -16.48 -10.01 -5.55
N LEU A 165 -16.69 -11.32 -5.34
CA LEU A 165 -15.62 -12.26 -5.00
C LEU A 165 -15.01 -12.86 -6.24
N HIS A 166 -13.70 -12.71 -6.38
CA HIS A 166 -12.97 -13.27 -7.50
C HIS A 166 -13.05 -14.81 -7.45
N PRO A 167 -13.52 -15.49 -8.52
CA PRO A 167 -13.88 -16.91 -8.49
C PRO A 167 -12.75 -17.85 -8.01
N ASN A 168 -11.50 -17.52 -8.34
CA ASN A 168 -10.36 -18.39 -8.05
C ASN A 168 -9.67 -18.07 -6.73
N THR A 169 -9.80 -16.85 -6.22
CA THR A 169 -9.04 -16.39 -5.04
C THR A 169 -9.94 -16.08 -3.85
N GLY A 170 -11.25 -15.94 -4.06
CA GLY A 170 -12.19 -15.48 -3.05
C GLY A 170 -11.99 -14.01 -2.64
N TYR A 171 -11.14 -13.26 -3.35
CA TYR A 171 -10.81 -11.89 -2.99
C TYR A 171 -11.93 -10.93 -3.38
N LEU A 172 -12.29 -10.04 -2.47
CA LEU A 172 -13.27 -8.99 -2.71
C LEU A 172 -12.67 -7.89 -3.57
N TYR A 173 -13.32 -7.63 -4.70
CA TYR A 173 -13.09 -6.47 -5.55
C TYR A 173 -14.30 -5.54 -5.50
N ILE A 174 -14.04 -4.24 -5.59
CA ILE A 174 -15.04 -3.17 -5.66
C ILE A 174 -14.69 -2.30 -6.86
N ASN A 175 -15.57 -2.25 -7.85
CA ASN A 175 -15.36 -1.52 -9.11
C ASN A 175 -14.01 -1.87 -9.77
N GLY A 176 -13.66 -3.14 -9.73
CA GLY A 176 -12.44 -3.71 -10.29
C GLY A 176 -11.17 -3.46 -9.47
N ALA A 177 -11.24 -2.70 -8.36
CA ALA A 177 -10.11 -2.54 -7.45
C ALA A 177 -10.16 -3.58 -6.33
N LEU A 178 -9.01 -4.12 -5.92
CA LEU A 178 -8.91 -5.01 -4.76
C LEU A 178 -9.32 -4.25 -3.49
N ASN A 179 -10.21 -4.80 -2.67
CA ASN A 179 -10.60 -4.16 -1.42
C ASN A 179 -9.41 -4.19 -0.44
N THR A 180 -9.02 -3.03 0.11
CA THR A 180 -7.90 -2.88 1.05
C THR A 180 -8.34 -2.32 2.41
N VAL A 181 -9.63 -2.07 2.58
CA VAL A 181 -10.22 -1.44 3.77
C VAL A 181 -11.21 -2.37 4.45
N LEU A 182 -11.66 -1.99 5.66
CA LEU A 182 -12.83 -2.62 6.27
C LEU A 182 -14.09 -2.28 5.48
N ARG A 183 -14.86 -3.30 5.09
CA ARG A 183 -16.06 -3.13 4.29
C ARG A 183 -17.07 -4.24 4.56
N ILE A 184 -18.34 -3.87 4.66
CA ILE A 184 -19.45 -4.83 4.59
C ILE A 184 -19.79 -5.10 3.13
N PHE A 185 -19.79 -6.36 2.74
CA PHE A 185 -20.23 -6.81 1.42
C PHE A 185 -21.12 -8.04 1.61
N GLU A 186 -22.34 -8.01 1.07
CA GLU A 186 -23.33 -9.09 1.21
C GLU A 186 -23.56 -9.55 2.67
N GLY A 187 -23.47 -8.62 3.62
CA GLY A 187 -23.71 -8.86 5.05
C GLY A 187 -22.53 -9.43 5.84
N ASP A 188 -21.40 -9.72 5.19
CA ASP A 188 -20.17 -10.15 5.82
C ASP A 188 -19.15 -9.00 5.88
N LEU A 189 -18.39 -8.89 6.98
CA LEU A 189 -17.28 -7.96 7.14
C LEU A 189 -16.02 -8.52 6.52
N TYR A 190 -15.43 -7.72 5.63
CA TYR A 190 -14.12 -7.95 5.02
C TYR A 190 -13.08 -7.03 5.64
N ASN A 191 -11.90 -7.57 5.90
CA ASN A 191 -10.70 -6.83 6.27
C ASN A 191 -9.70 -6.92 5.12
N GLY A 192 -9.68 -5.88 4.29
CA GLY A 192 -9.03 -5.95 2.99
C GLY A 192 -9.75 -6.93 2.06
N ALA A 193 -9.01 -7.72 1.31
CA ALA A 193 -9.59 -8.56 0.26
C ALA A 193 -10.35 -9.78 0.81
N ARG A 194 -10.19 -10.09 2.10
CA ARG A 194 -10.68 -11.33 2.72
C ARG A 194 -11.68 -11.02 3.82
N LEU A 195 -12.42 -12.04 4.22
CA LEU A 195 -13.29 -11.99 5.39
C LEU A 195 -12.47 -11.63 6.62
N ASN A 196 -13.05 -10.84 7.51
CA ASN A 196 -12.46 -10.61 8.82
C ASN A 196 -12.52 -11.91 9.63
N GLU A 197 -11.41 -12.27 10.27
CA GLU A 197 -11.30 -13.47 11.12
C GLU A 197 -11.23 -13.12 12.62
N GLY A 198 -10.79 -11.90 12.96
CA GLY A 198 -10.57 -11.47 14.34
C GLY A 198 -11.75 -10.70 14.96
N VAL A 199 -11.54 -10.17 16.16
CA VAL A 199 -12.46 -9.23 16.80
C VAL A 199 -12.05 -7.80 16.47
N ILE A 200 -12.95 -7.02 15.89
CA ILE A 200 -12.69 -5.63 15.49
C ILE A 200 -13.95 -4.77 15.60
N GLN A 201 -13.77 -3.47 15.83
CA GLN A 201 -14.86 -2.52 15.79
C GLN A 201 -14.93 -1.84 14.41
N TYR A 202 -16.12 -1.78 13.81
CA TYR A 202 -16.37 -1.11 12.55
C TYR A 202 -17.73 -0.40 12.59
N ASN A 203 -17.75 0.89 12.26
CA ASN A 203 -18.95 1.75 12.34
C ASN A 203 -19.69 1.65 13.70
N GLY A 204 -18.94 1.61 14.80
CA GLY A 204 -19.49 1.56 16.16
C GLY A 204 -20.05 0.20 16.60
N LEU A 205 -19.95 -0.84 15.77
CA LEU A 205 -20.34 -2.21 16.11
C LEU A 205 -19.11 -3.10 16.22
N TRP A 206 -19.11 -3.99 17.20
CA TRP A 206 -18.14 -5.08 17.34
C TRP A 206 -18.50 -6.23 16.40
N TYR A 207 -17.49 -6.73 15.72
CA TYR A 207 -17.54 -7.93 14.88
C TYR A 207 -16.63 -8.99 15.48
N ALA A 208 -17.06 -10.25 15.42
CA ALA A 208 -16.24 -11.41 15.74
C ALA A 208 -16.20 -12.29 14.49
N GLY A 209 -15.04 -12.34 13.84
CA GLY A 209 -14.94 -12.80 12.47
C GLY A 209 -15.76 -11.92 11.52
N LYS A 210 -16.45 -12.54 10.57
CA LYS A 210 -17.17 -11.81 9.51
C LYS A 210 -18.54 -11.25 9.93
N ARG A 211 -19.07 -11.62 11.09
CA ARG A 211 -20.42 -11.25 11.54
C ARG A 211 -20.36 -10.28 12.71
N VAL A 212 -21.43 -9.50 12.87
CA VAL A 212 -21.64 -8.68 14.06
C VAL A 212 -21.63 -9.59 15.28
N ALA A 213 -20.86 -9.22 16.30
CA ALA A 213 -20.68 -10.01 17.51
C ALA A 213 -21.93 -9.94 18.39
N ASN A 214 -22.21 -11.04 19.10
CA ASN A 214 -23.26 -11.09 20.10
C ASN A 214 -22.80 -11.96 21.28
N GLY A 215 -23.14 -11.57 22.51
CA GLY A 215 -22.70 -12.22 23.73
C GLY A 215 -21.33 -11.72 24.23
N THR A 216 -20.59 -12.61 24.88
CA THR A 216 -19.30 -12.27 25.50
C THR A 216 -18.16 -12.43 24.48
N ILE A 217 -17.35 -11.38 24.30
CA ILE A 217 -16.19 -11.40 23.40
C ILE A 217 -14.93 -10.82 24.06
N THR A 218 -13.77 -11.29 23.63
CA THR A 218 -12.47 -10.70 23.98
C THR A 218 -12.04 -9.74 22.89
N ILE A 219 -11.88 -8.46 23.21
CA ILE A 219 -11.46 -7.43 22.25
C ILE A 219 -9.93 -7.34 22.13
N PRO A 220 -9.40 -6.69 21.08
CA PRO A 220 -7.97 -6.36 21.03
C PRO A 220 -7.52 -5.65 22.31
N GLY A 221 -6.44 -6.12 22.92
CA GLY A 221 -6.01 -5.68 24.25
C GLY A 221 -6.59 -6.51 25.41
N GLY A 222 -7.22 -7.65 25.14
CA GLY A 222 -7.51 -8.71 26.12
C GLY A 222 -8.68 -8.45 27.08
N GLN A 223 -9.34 -7.30 27.00
CA GLN A 223 -10.56 -7.01 27.75
C GLN A 223 -11.72 -7.90 27.26
N ILE A 224 -12.49 -8.44 28.20
CA ILE A 224 -13.73 -9.17 27.90
C ILE A 224 -14.92 -8.24 28.10
N ILE A 225 -15.73 -8.10 27.05
CA ILE A 225 -16.95 -7.29 27.05
C ILE A 225 -18.17 -8.12 26.72
N ILE A 226 -19.34 -7.63 27.11
CA ILE A 226 -20.64 -8.14 26.69
C ILE A 226 -21.14 -7.22 25.58
N VAL A 227 -21.51 -7.79 24.45
CA VAL A 227 -22.11 -7.08 23.33
C VAL A 227 -23.48 -7.66 23.00
N ASP A 228 -24.43 -6.80 22.66
CA ASP A 228 -25.72 -7.17 22.06
C ASP A 228 -25.79 -6.54 20.66
N ASN A 229 -25.93 -7.38 19.64
CA ASN A 229 -25.92 -6.98 18.23
C ASN A 229 -24.76 -6.01 17.91
N GLY A 230 -23.56 -6.32 18.42
CA GLY A 230 -22.33 -5.57 18.23
C GLY A 230 -22.17 -4.34 19.11
N ARG A 231 -23.21 -3.92 19.84
CA ARG A 231 -23.12 -2.79 20.77
C ARG A 231 -22.67 -3.28 22.13
N GLN A 232 -21.67 -2.65 22.71
CA GLN A 232 -21.22 -2.99 24.06
C GLN A 232 -22.30 -2.63 25.08
N THR A 233 -22.65 -3.60 25.92
CA THR A 233 -23.65 -3.48 27.00
C THR A 233 -23.04 -3.67 28.38
N GLY A 234 -21.83 -4.24 28.48
CA GLY A 234 -21.12 -4.43 29.75
C GLY A 234 -19.66 -4.83 29.57
N THR A 235 -18.94 -4.92 30.69
CA THR A 235 -17.55 -5.36 30.76
C THR A 235 -17.42 -6.39 31.89
N ILE A 236 -16.77 -7.53 31.64
CA ILE A 236 -16.67 -8.63 32.62
C ILE A 236 -15.38 -8.54 33.47
N ASN A 237 -14.32 -7.86 32.99
CA ASN A 237 -12.98 -7.88 33.62
C ASN A 237 -12.67 -6.69 34.57
N SER A 238 -13.66 -6.15 35.27
CA SER A 238 -13.46 -5.08 36.28
C SER A 238 -13.61 -5.60 37.72
N GLY A 239 -13.08 -6.80 38.01
CA GLY A 239 -13.08 -7.39 39.35
C GLY A 239 -11.71 -7.33 40.03
N PRO A 240 -11.63 -7.22 41.38
CA PRO A 240 -10.38 -7.37 42.12
C PRO A 240 -9.68 -8.69 41.78
N GLY A 241 -8.41 -8.63 41.35
CA GLY A 241 -7.58 -9.82 41.07
C GLY A 241 -7.55 -10.32 39.61
N SER A 242 -8.18 -9.61 38.66
CA SER A 242 -8.04 -9.90 37.22
C SER A 242 -6.63 -9.60 36.71
N TYR A 243 -6.20 -10.22 35.60
CA TYR A 243 -4.89 -9.98 34.96
C TYR A 243 -4.62 -8.49 34.73
N TYR A 244 -5.62 -7.74 34.26
CA TYR A 244 -5.49 -6.30 34.03
C TYR A 244 -5.57 -5.47 35.32
N ALA A 245 -6.37 -5.89 36.31
CA ALA A 245 -6.40 -5.22 37.60
C ALA A 245 -5.04 -5.29 38.30
N VAL A 246 -4.36 -6.45 38.25
CA VAL A 246 -3.03 -6.59 38.86
C VAL A 246 -1.95 -5.82 38.11
N ILE A 247 -2.03 -5.70 36.78
CA ILE A 247 -1.09 -4.88 35.99
C ILE A 247 -1.31 -3.40 36.30
N ASN A 248 -2.57 -2.93 36.31
CA ASN A 248 -2.87 -1.53 36.62
C ASN A 248 -2.50 -1.17 38.06
N GLU A 249 -2.68 -2.08 39.01
CA GLU A 249 -2.20 -1.90 40.38
C GLU A 249 -0.68 -1.76 40.43
N ALA A 250 0.06 -2.62 39.72
CA ALA A 250 1.51 -2.52 39.63
C ALA A 250 1.96 -1.19 38.99
N ILE A 251 1.33 -0.75 37.90
CA ILE A 251 1.61 0.55 37.25
C ILE A 251 1.38 1.70 38.22
N ALA A 252 0.25 1.72 38.92
CA ALA A 252 -0.07 2.77 39.88
C ALA A 252 0.95 2.83 41.04
N LYS A 253 1.41 1.67 41.53
CA LYS A 253 2.44 1.61 42.57
C LYS A 253 3.81 2.05 42.07
N LEU A 254 4.18 1.74 40.82
CA LEU A 254 5.40 2.23 40.18
C LEU A 254 5.37 3.75 39.96
N GLU A 255 4.22 4.31 39.59
CA GLU A 255 4.02 5.76 39.46
C GLU A 255 4.12 6.49 40.80
N ALA A 256 3.69 5.84 41.89
CA ALA A 256 3.72 6.40 43.23
C ALA A 256 5.12 6.39 43.90
N LEU A 257 6.13 5.76 43.30
CA LEU A 257 7.52 5.81 43.79
C LEU A 257 8.03 7.25 43.75
N LYS A 258 8.47 7.79 44.90
CA LYS A 258 8.93 9.19 45.03
C LYS A 258 10.43 9.34 45.27
N PHE A 259 11.11 8.27 45.70
CA PHE A 259 12.49 8.33 46.18
C PHE A 259 13.46 7.63 45.24
N TYR A 260 13.25 7.82 43.93
CA TYR A 260 14.03 7.14 42.89
C TYR A 260 15.22 7.97 42.38
N GLU A 261 15.32 9.24 42.73
CA GLU A 261 16.46 10.09 42.39
C GLU A 261 17.50 10.09 43.50
N VAL A 262 18.76 10.30 43.13
CA VAL A 262 19.87 10.28 44.09
C VAL A 262 19.70 11.40 45.12
N TYR A 263 19.94 11.06 46.38
CA TYR A 263 19.79 11.94 47.56
C TYR A 263 18.36 12.35 47.94
N THR A 264 17.34 11.75 47.32
CA THR A 264 15.95 11.96 47.76
C THR A 264 15.65 11.32 49.12
N ILE A 265 16.39 10.28 49.50
CA ILE A 265 16.39 9.75 50.86
C ILE A 265 17.50 10.48 51.64
N ASN A 266 17.11 11.45 52.46
CA ASN A 266 18.05 12.27 53.24
C ASN A 266 17.72 12.28 54.74
N HIS A 267 16.72 11.49 55.15
CA HIS A 267 16.26 11.38 56.52
C HIS A 267 15.63 10.00 56.75
N VAL A 268 15.68 9.50 57.99
CA VAL A 268 15.16 8.18 58.36
C VAL A 268 13.67 8.00 58.04
N THR A 269 12.88 9.07 58.13
CA THR A 269 11.45 9.05 57.75
C THR A 269 11.27 8.79 56.26
N ASN A 270 12.12 9.39 55.40
CA ASN A 270 12.10 9.14 53.96
C ASN A 270 12.53 7.72 53.64
N LEU A 271 13.47 7.15 54.42
CA LEU A 271 13.89 5.75 54.27
C LEU A 271 12.72 4.79 54.54
N VAL A 272 11.96 5.03 55.61
CA VAL A 272 10.78 4.23 55.95
C VAL A 272 9.74 4.29 54.83
N ASP A 273 9.45 5.48 54.32
CA ASP A 273 8.51 5.65 53.21
C ASP A 273 9.00 5.03 51.91
N ALA A 274 10.29 5.20 51.58
CA ALA A 274 10.91 4.62 50.40
C ALA A 274 10.86 3.09 50.42
N ARG A 275 11.18 2.46 51.57
CA ARG A 275 11.08 1.01 51.74
C ARG A 275 9.65 0.50 51.57
N ARG A 276 8.68 1.18 52.18
CA ARG A 276 7.26 0.83 52.03
C ARG A 276 6.83 0.88 50.57
N GLN A 277 7.05 2.02 49.90
CA GLN A 277 6.67 2.18 48.49
C GLN A 277 7.37 1.16 47.59
N TYR A 278 8.67 0.91 47.80
CA TYR A 278 9.43 -0.09 47.05
C TYR A 278 8.84 -1.49 47.22
N ASN A 279 8.57 -1.90 48.47
CA ASN A 279 8.02 -3.24 48.75
C ASN A 279 6.62 -3.41 48.17
N GLU A 280 5.73 -2.41 48.30
CA GLU A 280 4.40 -2.46 47.71
C GLU A 280 4.45 -2.56 46.18
N ALA A 281 5.30 -1.75 45.53
CA ALA A 281 5.49 -1.81 44.08
C ALA A 281 6.11 -3.13 43.63
N LYS A 282 7.11 -3.64 44.35
CA LYS A 282 7.77 -4.92 44.04
C LYS A 282 6.80 -6.09 44.14
N VAL A 283 6.00 -6.15 45.20
CA VAL A 283 4.98 -7.19 45.38
C VAL A 283 3.95 -7.12 44.26
N ALA A 284 3.43 -5.94 43.92
CA ALA A 284 2.45 -5.79 42.84
C ALA A 284 3.02 -6.23 41.47
N VAL A 285 4.27 -5.86 41.17
CA VAL A 285 4.97 -6.30 39.96
C VAL A 285 5.15 -7.81 39.94
N ASP A 286 5.60 -8.42 41.04
CA ASP A 286 5.81 -9.88 41.11
C ASP A 286 4.49 -10.65 40.93
N VAL A 287 3.41 -10.13 41.52
CA VAL A 287 2.05 -10.69 41.39
C VAL A 287 1.55 -10.62 39.95
N ALA A 288 1.87 -9.56 39.21
CA ALA A 288 1.55 -9.42 37.80
C ALA A 288 2.41 -10.34 36.92
N VAL A 289 3.73 -10.41 37.17
CA VAL A 289 4.65 -11.32 36.44
C VAL A 289 4.27 -12.78 36.66
N ALA A 290 3.91 -13.18 37.88
CA ALA A 290 3.43 -14.53 38.18
C ALA A 290 2.15 -14.91 37.40
N ARG A 291 1.39 -13.90 36.94
CA ARG A 291 0.21 -14.07 36.09
C ARG A 291 0.50 -13.97 34.59
N GLY A 292 1.77 -13.82 34.19
CA GLY A 292 2.21 -13.81 32.80
C GLY A 292 2.54 -12.43 32.24
N ALA A 293 2.51 -11.36 33.07
CA ALA A 293 2.87 -10.03 32.62
C ALA A 293 4.35 -9.94 32.22
N VAL A 294 4.63 -9.31 31.09
CA VAL A 294 5.98 -9.02 30.60
C VAL A 294 6.37 -7.58 30.92
N THR A 295 7.67 -7.30 30.94
CA THR A 295 8.21 -6.00 31.36
C THR A 295 7.68 -4.81 30.57
N SER A 296 7.37 -4.99 29.28
CA SER A 296 6.80 -3.93 28.43
C SER A 296 5.39 -3.48 28.86
N GLU A 297 4.66 -4.30 29.62
CA GLU A 297 3.31 -3.99 30.09
C GLU A 297 3.30 -3.05 31.30
N PHE A 298 4.42 -2.88 32.03
CA PHE A 298 4.51 -1.97 33.18
C PHE A 298 4.77 -0.50 32.80
N GLY A 299 4.89 -0.21 31.50
CA GLY A 299 5.04 1.14 30.99
C GLY A 299 6.37 1.83 31.35
N VAL A 300 6.40 3.14 31.14
CA VAL A 300 7.62 3.95 31.19
C VAL A 300 8.19 4.14 32.59
N ASN A 301 7.46 3.79 33.65
CA ASN A 301 7.88 3.99 35.04
C ASN A 301 8.56 2.77 35.67
N TYR A 302 8.63 1.63 34.96
CA TYR A 302 9.20 0.40 35.49
C TYR A 302 10.64 0.57 36.01
N TRP A 303 11.44 1.43 35.37
CA TRP A 303 12.82 1.70 35.79
C TRP A 303 12.93 2.34 37.18
N LYS A 304 11.89 3.04 37.66
CA LYS A 304 11.89 3.70 38.98
C LYS A 304 12.06 2.71 40.12
N LEU A 305 11.58 1.48 39.96
CA LEU A 305 11.70 0.42 40.97
C LEU A 305 13.17 0.12 41.30
N ALA A 306 13.98 -0.10 40.27
CA ALA A 306 15.42 -0.33 40.42
C ALA A 306 16.16 0.92 40.91
N ALA A 307 15.71 2.10 40.50
CA ALA A 307 16.33 3.36 40.90
C ALA A 307 16.09 3.68 42.40
N GLN A 308 14.88 3.50 42.91
CA GLN A 308 14.57 3.69 44.33
C GLN A 308 15.28 2.68 45.23
N TRP A 309 15.43 1.42 44.79
CA TRP A 309 16.23 0.44 45.52
C TRP A 309 17.69 0.88 45.69
N ARG A 310 18.32 1.39 44.62
CA ARG A 310 19.71 1.91 44.70
C ARG A 310 19.83 3.09 45.66
N GLU A 311 18.82 3.94 45.74
CA GLU A 311 18.81 5.08 46.64
C GLU A 311 18.62 4.66 48.11
N ILE A 312 17.80 3.63 48.37
CA ILE A 312 17.68 2.98 49.70
C ILE A 312 19.04 2.44 50.14
N ASP A 313 19.70 1.65 49.30
CA ASP A 313 21.03 1.08 49.60
C ASP A 313 22.07 2.17 49.87
N ARG A 314 22.08 3.25 49.08
CA ARG A 314 22.98 4.40 49.28
C ARG A 314 22.76 5.04 50.66
N TYR A 315 21.50 5.28 51.04
CA TYR A 315 21.20 5.92 52.31
C TYR A 315 21.56 5.02 53.50
N GLU A 316 21.23 3.74 53.44
CA GLU A 316 21.58 2.77 54.50
C GLU A 316 23.10 2.63 54.65
N GLY A 317 23.83 2.62 53.53
CA GLY A 317 25.29 2.72 53.54
C GLY A 317 25.79 4.01 54.21
N ARG A 318 25.14 5.15 53.96
CA ARG A 318 25.49 6.44 54.58
C ARG A 318 25.19 6.51 56.08
N ASP A 319 24.01 6.07 56.53
CA ASP A 319 23.64 6.06 57.96
C ASP A 319 24.66 5.27 58.77
N THR A 320 25.17 4.15 58.21
CA THR A 320 26.21 3.38 58.89
C THR A 320 27.55 4.13 59.00
N LYS A 321 27.90 4.98 58.02
CA LYS A 321 29.10 5.86 58.04
C LYS A 321 28.93 7.02 59.02
N GLU A 322 27.80 7.72 58.99
CA GLU A 322 27.52 8.88 59.84
C GLU A 322 27.42 8.49 61.33
N VAL A 323 26.75 7.38 61.65
CA VAL A 323 26.71 6.84 63.03
C VAL A 323 28.11 6.46 63.52
N ALA A 324 28.95 5.88 62.66
CA ALA A 324 30.32 5.55 63.03
C ALA A 324 31.18 6.80 63.27
N ILE A 325 30.99 7.86 62.45
CA ILE A 325 31.62 9.17 62.67
C ILE A 325 31.19 9.77 64.01
N ASN A 326 29.88 9.81 64.31
CA ASN A 326 29.38 10.34 65.57
C ASN A 326 29.93 9.60 66.79
N LYS A 327 30.00 8.26 66.72
CA LYS A 327 30.62 7.45 67.77
C LYS A 327 32.12 7.77 67.90
N ALA A 328 32.84 7.88 66.79
CA ALA A 328 34.25 8.26 66.81
C ALA A 328 34.47 9.64 67.43
N THR A 329 33.70 10.65 67.02
CA THR A 329 33.76 12.01 67.56
C THR A 329 33.42 12.05 69.05
N TYR A 330 32.44 11.27 69.50
CA TYR A 330 32.10 11.12 70.91
C TYR A 330 33.27 10.53 71.72
N GLU A 331 33.86 9.42 71.28
CA GLU A 331 34.98 8.81 72.00
C GLU A 331 36.25 9.68 71.95
N LEU A 332 36.51 10.38 70.85
CA LEU A 332 37.61 11.35 70.74
C LEU A 332 37.45 12.52 71.72
N ALA A 333 36.21 12.96 71.97
CA ALA A 333 35.94 14.03 72.93
C ALA A 333 36.24 13.60 74.39
N ARG A 334 36.14 12.30 74.68
CA ARG A 334 36.39 11.69 76.00
C ARG A 334 37.86 11.43 76.33
N LEU A 335 38.78 11.75 75.41
CA LEU A 335 40.22 11.68 75.66
C LEU A 335 40.63 12.80 76.62
N GLU A 336 40.98 12.43 77.85
CA GLU A 336 41.27 13.34 78.97
C GLU A 336 42.77 13.48 79.27
N TYR A 337 43.59 12.49 78.87
CA TYR A 337 45.01 12.39 79.23
C TYR A 337 45.91 12.73 78.05
N THR A 338 45.68 13.89 77.44
CA THR A 338 46.37 14.33 76.21
C THR A 338 47.53 15.28 76.48
N ALA A 339 47.67 15.82 77.69
CA ALA A 339 48.75 16.74 78.04
C ALA A 339 49.95 15.99 78.64
N VAL A 340 51.14 16.57 78.47
CA VAL A 340 52.38 16.03 79.06
C VAL A 340 52.27 15.95 80.59
N ASN A 341 52.60 14.80 81.16
CA ASN A 341 52.49 14.48 82.59
C ASN A 341 51.05 14.54 83.14
N SER A 342 50.04 14.26 82.30
CA SER A 342 48.64 14.18 82.73
C SER A 342 48.29 12.85 83.41
N ILE A 343 49.09 11.80 83.17
CA ILE A 343 48.96 10.49 83.82
C ILE A 343 49.77 10.49 85.13
N ARG A 344 49.09 10.64 86.27
CA ARG A 344 49.74 10.79 87.60
C ARG A 344 49.64 9.56 88.48
N SER A 345 48.96 8.51 88.03
CA SER A 345 48.73 7.29 88.79
C SER A 345 48.54 6.10 87.86
N ALA A 346 48.71 4.89 88.39
CA ALA A 346 48.39 3.66 87.67
C ALA A 346 46.92 3.61 87.21
N SER A 347 46.00 4.15 88.02
CA SER A 347 44.58 4.25 87.66
C SER A 347 44.35 5.20 86.48
N ASN A 348 45.09 6.30 86.40
CA ASN A 348 45.04 7.21 85.25
C ASN A 348 45.56 6.50 84.00
N LEU A 349 46.65 5.73 84.11
CA LEU A 349 47.22 5.00 82.98
C LEU A 349 46.23 3.96 82.42
N THR A 350 45.56 3.20 83.30
CA THR A 350 44.51 2.25 82.89
C THR A 350 43.35 2.95 82.21
N THR A 351 42.88 4.07 82.75
CA THR A 351 41.78 4.85 82.17
C THR A 351 42.17 5.43 80.81
N ALA A 352 43.39 5.97 80.68
CA ALA A 352 43.90 6.52 79.44
C ALA A 352 43.97 5.49 78.31
N LYS A 353 44.40 4.24 78.60
CA LYS A 353 44.42 3.14 77.62
C LYS A 353 43.03 2.76 77.13
N LEU A 354 42.08 2.60 78.06
CA LEU A 354 40.69 2.26 77.71
C LEU A 354 40.04 3.34 76.83
N GLN A 355 40.25 4.62 77.18
CA GLN A 355 39.80 5.75 76.37
C GLN A 355 40.44 5.75 74.98
N TYR A 356 41.76 5.53 74.89
CA TYR A 356 42.48 5.45 73.62
C TYR A 356 41.99 4.31 72.72
N ASP A 357 41.84 3.10 73.26
CA ASP A 357 41.40 1.93 72.50
C ASP A 357 39.96 2.08 71.99
N ALA A 358 39.07 2.65 72.81
CA ALA A 358 37.69 2.94 72.42
C ALA A 358 37.64 3.97 71.29
N ALA A 359 38.38 5.07 71.42
CA ALA A 359 38.46 6.12 70.41
C ALA A 359 39.10 5.61 69.10
N LYS A 360 40.20 4.86 69.19
CA LYS A 360 40.88 4.28 68.03
C LYS A 360 39.99 3.29 67.29
N THR A 361 39.34 2.38 68.03
CA THR A 361 38.41 1.40 67.45
C THR A 361 37.25 2.09 66.74
N ALA A 362 36.68 3.13 67.35
CA ALA A 362 35.58 3.89 66.75
C ALA A 362 36.03 4.65 65.48
N VAL A 363 37.22 5.27 65.49
CA VAL A 363 37.82 5.93 64.32
C VAL A 363 38.08 4.94 63.19
N ASP A 364 38.65 3.78 63.49
CA ASP A 364 38.96 2.75 62.48
C ASP A 364 37.68 2.16 61.88
N ALA A 365 36.63 1.95 62.69
CA ALA A 365 35.32 1.51 62.23
C ALA A 365 34.65 2.56 61.32
N ALA A 366 34.83 3.85 61.60
CA ALA A 366 34.35 4.92 60.74
C ALA A 366 35.14 4.99 59.42
N ARG A 367 36.47 4.82 59.46
CA ARG A 367 37.33 4.76 58.27
C ARG A 367 37.01 3.58 57.37
N ALA A 368 36.76 2.40 57.95
CA ALA A 368 36.31 1.22 57.21
C ALA A 368 34.99 1.47 56.44
N LYS A 369 34.19 2.44 56.90
CA LYS A 369 32.96 2.90 56.25
C LYS A 369 33.16 4.17 55.40
N GLY A 370 34.41 4.51 55.09
CA GLY A 370 34.77 5.59 54.18
C GLY A 370 34.83 6.98 54.81
N ALA A 371 34.94 7.11 56.13
CA ALA A 371 35.20 8.40 56.78
C ALA A 371 36.62 8.92 56.49
N ALA A 372 36.71 10.20 56.16
CA ALA A 372 37.97 10.92 56.01
C ALA A 372 38.41 11.52 57.34
N THR A 373 39.69 11.87 57.48
CA THR A 373 40.20 12.50 58.71
C THR A 373 39.49 13.82 59.04
N SER A 374 39.03 14.57 58.03
CA SER A 374 38.22 15.79 58.21
C SER A 374 36.89 15.55 58.91
N ASP A 375 36.37 14.33 58.89
CA ASP A 375 35.04 13.98 59.44
C ASP A 375 35.06 13.88 60.99
N PHE A 376 36.23 13.75 61.62
CA PHE A 376 36.38 13.54 63.07
C PHE A 376 36.47 14.85 63.89
N GLY A 377 36.43 15.99 63.22
CA GLY A 377 36.40 17.31 63.85
C GLY A 377 37.67 17.66 64.64
N THR A 378 37.54 18.66 65.52
CA THR A 378 38.67 19.31 66.21
C THR A 378 39.32 18.46 67.30
N ASN A 379 38.73 17.33 67.71
CA ASN A 379 39.30 16.47 68.75
C ASN A 379 40.19 15.35 68.20
N TYR A 380 40.29 15.18 66.88
CA TYR A 380 41.04 14.08 66.28
C TYR A 380 42.52 14.04 66.70
N TRP A 381 43.16 15.22 66.89
CA TRP A 381 44.56 15.31 67.34
C TRP A 381 44.80 14.69 68.72
N LYS A 382 43.78 14.71 69.61
CA LYS A 382 43.88 14.14 70.97
C LYS A 382 44.25 12.66 70.96
N LEU A 383 43.86 11.92 69.92
CA LEU A 383 44.18 10.51 69.79
C LEU A 383 45.69 10.25 69.71
N ALA A 384 46.41 11.10 68.97
CA ALA A 384 47.87 11.00 68.86
C ALA A 384 48.54 11.42 70.17
N ASP A 385 48.09 12.53 70.77
CA ASP A 385 48.69 13.08 71.98
C ASP A 385 48.51 12.16 73.20
N GLN A 386 47.32 11.58 73.39
CA GLN A 386 47.10 10.60 74.46
C GLN A 386 47.91 9.32 74.25
N LYS A 387 48.17 8.90 73.00
CA LYS A 387 49.07 7.77 72.71
C LYS A 387 50.50 8.07 73.14
N VAL A 388 51.01 9.25 72.75
CA VAL A 388 52.36 9.70 73.14
C VAL A 388 52.48 9.76 74.66
N GLU A 389 51.45 10.25 75.34
CA GLU A 389 51.44 10.33 76.80
C GLU A 389 51.40 8.95 77.45
N ILE A 390 50.59 8.00 76.97
CA ILE A 390 50.60 6.61 77.43
C ILE A 390 52.00 5.98 77.28
N ASP A 391 52.65 6.19 76.13
CA ASP A 391 53.95 5.59 75.80
C ASP A 391 55.07 6.03 76.75
N ARG A 392 55.00 7.23 77.33
CA ARG A 392 55.97 7.70 78.34
C ARG A 392 56.02 6.83 79.60
N TYR A 393 54.95 6.09 79.87
CA TYR A 393 54.80 5.24 81.07
C TYR A 393 54.82 3.75 80.73
N GLU A 394 54.99 3.39 79.45
CA GLU A 394 55.16 2.01 78.97
C GLU A 394 56.58 1.70 78.50
N ALA A 395 57.41 2.72 78.27
CA ALA A 395 58.86 2.60 78.07
C ALA A 395 59.57 2.33 79.39
#